data_AF-A0A3B4UR33-F1
#
_entry.id   AF-A0A3B4UR33-F1
#
_cell.length_a   1.000
_cell.length_b   1.000
_cell.length_c   1.000
_cell.angle_alpha   90.00
_cell.angle_beta   90.00
_cell.angle_gamma   90.00
#
_symmetry.space_group_name_H-M   'P 1'
#
loop_
_entity.id
_entity.type
_entity.pdbx_description
1 polymer ?
#
loop_
_entity_poly.entity_id
_entity_poly.type
_entity_poly.pdbx_seq_one_letter_code
_entity_poly.pdbx_strand_id
1 'polypeptide(L)'
;TGIRGEKGDTGFPGSPGLPGLDGRPGRDGVPGSPGPKGAPGSLLVKGERGLPGEPGSPGLPGDRGDRGSPGFPGQPGRPGSSGQPGSPGFPGSKGEPGSAGPGRSGAPGQPGEKGQAGRDGIPGPAGVKGEPDPGLPGPSGSPGFPGTKGEAGFPGNPGSPGNTGPPGPPGLALQGPKGLQGPPGPPGRAGKRGYPGPPGSDGPQGPPGLPGTASAAHGFLITRHSQGQEVPFCPEGTNIIYDGYSLLYVQGNERAHGQDLGTAGSCLRRFSTMPFMFCNINNVCNFASRNDYSYWLSTPEPMPMSMAPITGESIKPFISRCAVCEAPAMVIAVHSQTIQIPSCPTNWEALWIGYSFMMHTSAGAEGSGQALASPGSCLEEFRSAPFIECHGRGTCNYYGNSYSFWLATVEPSEMFRKPQSETLKAGNLRTRVSRCVVCMKRT
;
A
#
# COMPACT_ATOMS: atom_id res chain seq x y z
N THR A 1 60.02 -16.63 -28.12
CA THR A 1 59.21 -17.67 -27.46
C THR A 1 58.24 -16.98 -26.52
N GLY A 2 56.96 -16.84 -26.91
CA GLY A 2 55.92 -16.26 -26.04
C GLY A 2 55.31 -17.35 -25.17
N ILE A 3 55.46 -17.24 -23.85
CA ILE A 3 54.91 -18.20 -22.88
C ILE A 3 53.40 -17.95 -22.75
N ARG A 4 52.60 -19.01 -22.87
CA ARG A 4 51.14 -18.98 -22.77
C ARG A 4 50.73 -18.44 -21.39
N GLY A 5 49.90 -17.40 -21.35
CA GLY A 5 49.35 -16.87 -20.10
C GLY A 5 48.56 -17.93 -19.34
N GLU A 6 48.73 -17.97 -18.02
CA GLU A 6 48.07 -18.94 -17.15
C GLU A 6 46.55 -18.76 -17.17
N LYS A 7 45.85 -19.89 -17.18
CA LYS A 7 44.39 -19.96 -17.22
C LYS A 7 43.84 -19.39 -15.91
N GLY A 8 42.94 -18.39 -15.99
CA GLY A 8 42.31 -17.82 -14.81
C GLY A 8 41.53 -18.85 -13.99
N ASP A 9 41.54 -18.67 -12.67
CA ASP A 9 40.95 -19.59 -11.71
C ASP A 9 39.42 -19.68 -11.86
N THR A 10 38.89 -20.88 -11.62
CA THR A 10 37.45 -21.15 -11.70
C THR A 10 36.73 -20.45 -10.54
N GLY A 11 35.67 -19.70 -10.84
CA GLY A 11 34.89 -18.99 -9.82
C GLY A 11 34.30 -19.93 -8.77
N PHE A 12 34.24 -19.47 -7.51
CA PHE A 12 33.74 -20.28 -6.40
C PHE A 12 32.24 -20.60 -6.54
N PRO A 13 31.79 -21.80 -6.14
CA PRO A 13 30.37 -22.14 -6.08
C PRO A 13 29.59 -21.16 -5.21
N GLY A 14 28.35 -20.83 -5.61
CA GLY A 14 27.45 -20.01 -4.81
C GLY A 14 27.13 -20.70 -3.48
N SER A 15 26.93 -19.91 -2.42
CA SER A 15 26.59 -20.44 -1.10
C SER A 15 25.20 -21.09 -1.12
N PRO A 16 24.98 -22.22 -0.41
CA PRO A 16 23.66 -22.81 -0.26
C PRO A 16 22.62 -21.81 0.27
N GLY A 17 21.38 -21.92 -0.20
CA GLY A 17 20.27 -21.11 0.30
C GLY A 17 20.01 -21.41 1.78
N LEU A 18 19.54 -20.39 2.52
CA LEU A 18 19.22 -20.58 3.94
C LEU A 18 17.96 -21.45 4.10
N PRO A 19 17.90 -22.33 5.12
CA PRO A 19 16.69 -23.05 5.46
C PRO A 19 15.50 -22.12 5.68
N GLY A 20 14.30 -22.56 5.30
CA GLY A 20 13.07 -21.83 5.59
C GLY A 20 12.86 -21.71 7.11
N LEU A 21 12.20 -20.64 7.54
CA LEU A 21 11.86 -20.44 8.95
C LEU A 21 10.71 -21.36 9.34
N ASP A 22 10.81 -21.96 10.53
CA ASP A 22 9.74 -22.78 11.10
C ASP A 22 8.47 -21.95 11.30
N GLY A 23 7.33 -22.57 11.03
CA GLY A 23 6.02 -21.98 11.27
C GLY A 23 5.82 -21.65 12.74
N ARG A 24 5.09 -20.57 13.04
CA ARG A 24 4.78 -20.23 14.45
C ARG A 24 3.83 -21.29 15.03
N PRO A 25 3.99 -21.68 16.31
CA PRO A 25 3.03 -22.52 17.00
C PRO A 25 1.62 -21.91 16.93
N GLY A 26 0.61 -22.76 16.78
CA GLY A 26 -0.80 -22.35 16.84
C GLY A 26 -1.12 -21.67 18.17
N ARG A 27 -2.13 -20.80 18.19
CA ARG A 27 -2.60 -20.18 19.44
C ARG A 27 -3.40 -21.19 20.27
N ASP A 28 -3.21 -21.15 21.58
CA ASP A 28 -3.99 -21.97 22.50
C ASP A 28 -5.49 -21.64 22.37
N GLY A 29 -6.33 -22.68 22.48
CA GLY A 29 -7.78 -22.52 22.45
C GLY A 29 -8.28 -21.69 23.63
N VAL A 30 -9.31 -20.88 23.40
CA VAL A 30 -9.90 -20.03 24.45
C VAL A 30 -10.62 -20.93 25.48
N PRO A 31 -10.44 -20.71 26.80
CA PRO A 31 -11.18 -21.43 27.82
C PRO A 31 -12.70 -21.31 27.63
N GLY A 32 -13.43 -22.41 27.85
CA GLY A 32 -14.89 -22.42 27.78
C GLY A 32 -15.51 -21.40 28.74
N SER A 33 -16.60 -20.75 28.32
CA SER A 33 -17.29 -19.76 29.15
C SER A 33 -17.87 -20.42 30.42
N PRO A 34 -17.82 -19.75 31.59
CA PRO A 34 -18.47 -20.23 32.80
C PRO A 34 -19.97 -20.47 32.58
N GLY A 35 -20.51 -21.55 33.16
CA GLY A 35 -21.94 -21.87 33.06
C GLY A 35 -22.82 -20.76 33.68
N PRO A 36 -24.07 -20.61 33.22
CA PRO A 36 -24.99 -19.59 33.73
C PRO A 36 -25.28 -19.80 35.22
N LYS A 37 -25.31 -18.70 35.98
CA LYS A 37 -25.63 -18.72 37.42
C LYS A 37 -27.10 -19.12 37.61
N GLY A 38 -27.36 -20.08 38.50
CA GLY A 38 -28.71 -20.54 38.81
C GLY A 38 -29.64 -19.40 39.22
N ALA A 39 -30.92 -19.50 38.85
CA ALA A 39 -31.93 -18.48 39.14
C ALA A 39 -32.11 -18.27 40.66
N PRO A 40 -32.38 -17.04 41.13
CA PRO A 40 -32.69 -16.78 42.54
C PRO A 40 -33.99 -17.47 42.95
N GLY A 41 -34.00 -18.19 44.07
CA GLY A 41 -35.20 -18.82 44.59
C GLY A 41 -36.27 -17.80 45.01
N SER A 42 -37.53 -18.00 44.59
CA SER A 42 -38.65 -17.16 44.98
C SER A 42 -39.06 -17.41 46.44
N LEU A 43 -39.34 -16.32 47.16
CA LEU A 43 -39.35 -16.24 48.62
C LEU A 43 -40.58 -16.84 49.36
N LEU A 44 -41.35 -17.77 48.79
CA LEU A 44 -42.58 -18.22 49.46
C LEU A 44 -42.90 -19.73 49.46
N VAL A 45 -42.00 -20.58 48.97
CA VAL A 45 -42.09 -22.03 49.24
C VAL A 45 -40.67 -22.55 49.45
N LYS A 46 -40.45 -23.39 50.47
CA LYS A 46 -39.19 -24.12 50.68
C LYS A 46 -39.00 -25.10 49.51
N GLY A 47 -38.59 -24.57 48.37
CA GLY A 47 -38.36 -25.30 47.13
C GLY A 47 -37.04 -26.05 47.17
N GLU A 48 -37.05 -27.26 46.61
CA GLU A 48 -35.90 -28.14 46.46
C GLU A 48 -34.70 -27.40 45.84
N ARG A 49 -33.50 -27.74 46.30
CA ARG A 49 -32.24 -27.17 45.80
C ARG A 49 -32.21 -27.34 44.28
N GLY A 50 -32.20 -26.23 43.53
CA GLY A 50 -32.12 -26.26 42.08
C GLY A 50 -30.96 -27.14 41.61
N LEU A 51 -31.19 -27.90 40.55
CA LEU A 51 -30.19 -28.81 39.97
C LEU A 51 -28.88 -28.06 39.69
N PRO A 52 -27.71 -28.69 39.91
CA PRO A 52 -26.43 -28.11 39.52
C PRO A 52 -26.46 -27.65 38.06
N GLY A 53 -25.96 -26.44 37.80
CA GLY A 53 -25.86 -25.93 36.43
C GLY A 53 -25.05 -26.89 35.56
N GLU A 54 -25.43 -27.04 34.29
CA GLU A 54 -24.74 -27.93 33.37
C GLU A 54 -23.25 -27.51 33.22
N PRO A 55 -22.32 -28.48 33.13
CA PRO A 55 -20.93 -28.19 32.85
C PRO A 55 -20.79 -27.33 31.58
N GLY A 56 -19.92 -26.32 31.63
CA GLY A 56 -19.61 -25.50 30.45
C GLY A 56 -19.11 -26.36 29.29
N SER A 57 -19.43 -25.96 28.05
CA SER A 57 -18.97 -26.67 26.87
C SER A 57 -17.43 -26.68 26.78
N PRO A 58 -16.81 -27.77 26.27
CA PRO A 58 -15.39 -27.80 26.01
C PRO A 58 -14.96 -26.64 25.09
N GLY A 59 -13.83 -26.01 25.38
CA GLY A 59 -13.25 -24.97 24.53
C GLY A 59 -12.98 -25.50 23.11
N LEU A 60 -13.06 -24.62 22.12
CA LEU A 60 -12.75 -24.98 20.73
C LEU A 60 -11.26 -25.36 20.61
N PRO A 61 -10.91 -26.38 19.79
CA PRO A 61 -9.52 -26.72 19.50
C PRO A 61 -8.76 -25.50 18.95
N GLY A 62 -7.52 -25.30 19.39
CA GLY A 62 -6.66 -24.21 18.90
C GLY A 62 -6.40 -24.32 17.40
N ASP A 63 -6.18 -23.18 16.76
CA ASP A 63 -5.92 -23.12 15.32
C ASP A 63 -4.60 -23.84 14.97
N ARG A 64 -4.60 -24.55 13.84
CA ARG A 64 -3.39 -25.21 13.33
C ARG A 64 -2.37 -24.14 12.91
N GLY A 65 -1.14 -24.26 13.40
CA GLY A 65 -0.06 -23.31 13.08
C GLY A 65 0.21 -23.18 11.57
N ASP A 66 0.62 -21.99 11.16
CA ASP A 66 0.90 -21.67 9.76
C ASP A 66 2.06 -22.51 9.22
N ARG A 67 1.97 -22.90 7.94
CA ARG A 67 3.06 -23.61 7.25
C ARG A 67 4.23 -22.66 7.03
N GLY A 68 5.43 -23.06 7.44
CA GLY A 68 6.66 -22.29 7.22
C GLY A 68 6.87 -21.95 5.74
N SER A 69 7.38 -20.76 5.47
CA SER A 69 7.64 -20.27 4.11
C SER A 69 8.79 -21.04 3.46
N PRO A 70 8.75 -21.31 2.14
CA PRO A 70 9.87 -21.90 1.40
C PRO A 70 11.15 -21.07 1.56
N GLY A 71 12.31 -21.74 1.66
CA GLY A 71 13.61 -21.07 1.71
C GLY A 71 13.93 -20.34 0.42
N PHE A 72 14.72 -19.27 0.51
CA PHE A 72 15.12 -18.48 -0.66
C PHE A 72 16.18 -19.22 -1.51
N PRO A 73 16.13 -19.12 -2.85
CA PRO A 73 17.18 -19.67 -3.71
C PRO A 73 18.55 -19.06 -3.41
N GLY A 74 19.61 -19.88 -3.47
CA GLY A 74 20.99 -19.42 -3.30
C GLY A 74 21.39 -18.44 -4.41
N GLN A 75 22.26 -17.47 -4.09
CA GLN A 75 22.74 -16.51 -5.08
C GLN A 75 23.70 -17.17 -6.08
N PRO A 76 23.66 -16.77 -7.37
CA PRO A 76 24.61 -17.24 -8.37
C PRO A 76 26.06 -16.92 -8.00
N GLY A 77 26.99 -17.84 -8.29
CA GLY A 77 28.42 -17.63 -8.07
C GLY A 77 28.96 -16.46 -8.91
N ARG A 78 29.94 -15.72 -8.37
CA ARG A 78 30.55 -14.59 -9.09
C ARG A 78 31.45 -15.10 -10.24
N PRO A 79 31.45 -14.43 -11.41
CA PRO A 79 32.35 -14.77 -12.51
C PRO A 79 33.83 -14.68 -12.09
N GLY A 80 34.66 -15.61 -12.55
CA GLY A 80 36.10 -15.59 -12.30
C GLY A 80 36.78 -14.38 -12.97
N SER A 81 37.83 -13.85 -12.36
CA SER A 81 38.61 -12.73 -12.91
C SER A 81 39.42 -13.17 -14.13
N SER A 82 39.38 -12.35 -15.19
CA SER A 82 40.18 -12.56 -16.41
C SER A 82 41.69 -12.46 -16.12
N GLY A 83 42.47 -13.39 -16.69
CA GLY A 83 43.93 -13.43 -16.52
C GLY A 83 44.63 -12.21 -17.14
N GLN A 84 45.70 -11.74 -16.49
CA GLN A 84 46.46 -10.58 -16.95
C GLN A 84 47.22 -10.87 -18.27
N PRO A 85 47.29 -9.91 -19.21
CA PRO A 85 48.10 -10.04 -20.42
C PRO A 85 49.60 -10.17 -20.11
N GLY A 86 50.30 -11.06 -20.82
CA GLY A 86 51.75 -11.23 -20.69
C GLY A 86 52.53 -10.00 -21.14
N SER A 87 53.60 -9.67 -20.43
CA SER A 87 54.48 -8.53 -20.72
C SER A 87 55.20 -8.65 -22.08
N PRO A 88 55.44 -7.53 -22.82
CA PRO A 88 56.16 -7.55 -24.10
C PRO A 88 57.59 -8.09 -23.97
N GLY A 89 58.06 -8.82 -24.99
CA GLY A 89 59.42 -9.36 -25.05
C GLY A 89 60.48 -8.29 -25.34
N PHE A 90 61.67 -8.45 -24.76
CA PHE A 90 62.80 -7.54 -24.93
C PHE A 90 63.33 -7.52 -26.39
N PRO A 91 63.82 -6.37 -26.89
CA PRO A 91 64.47 -6.28 -28.21
C PRO A 91 65.75 -7.12 -28.30
N GLY A 92 65.98 -7.77 -29.45
CA GLY A 92 67.18 -8.58 -29.71
C GLY A 92 68.46 -7.74 -29.89
N SER A 93 69.59 -8.31 -29.47
CA SER A 93 70.93 -7.72 -29.56
C SER A 93 71.39 -7.50 -31.01
N LYS A 94 71.95 -6.32 -31.27
CA LYS A 94 72.54 -5.89 -32.56
C LYS A 94 73.71 -6.81 -32.96
N GLY A 95 73.67 -7.39 -34.15
CA GLY A 95 74.77 -8.17 -34.73
C GLY A 95 75.92 -7.29 -35.24
N GLU A 96 77.14 -7.83 -35.17
CA GLU A 96 78.39 -7.17 -35.58
C GLU A 96 78.52 -6.97 -37.11
N PRO A 97 79.28 -5.98 -37.60
CA PRO A 97 79.36 -5.64 -39.02
C PRO A 97 80.25 -6.59 -39.83
N GLY A 98 79.75 -7.06 -40.97
CA GLY A 98 80.52 -7.77 -42.00
C GLY A 98 81.20 -6.81 -43.01
N SER A 99 82.42 -7.17 -43.39
CA SER A 99 83.35 -6.47 -44.28
C SER A 99 82.94 -6.41 -45.77
N ALA A 100 83.43 -5.38 -46.46
CA ALA A 100 83.05 -4.91 -47.80
C ALA A 100 83.56 -5.72 -49.00
N GLY A 101 82.86 -5.63 -50.15
CA GLY A 101 83.36 -5.96 -51.49
C GLY A 101 82.25 -6.19 -52.54
N PRO A 102 82.40 -5.76 -53.82
CA PRO A 102 81.35 -5.00 -54.53
C PRO A 102 80.69 -5.71 -55.72
N GLY A 103 79.43 -5.38 -56.03
CA GLY A 103 78.81 -5.79 -57.30
C GLY A 103 77.33 -5.47 -57.50
N ARG A 104 77.05 -4.27 -58.03
CA ARG A 104 75.98 -3.90 -58.98
C ARG A 104 74.49 -4.27 -58.70
N SER A 105 73.75 -3.19 -58.40
CA SER A 105 72.41 -2.79 -58.90
C SER A 105 71.17 -3.67 -58.67
N GLY A 106 70.29 -3.15 -57.81
CA GLY A 106 68.84 -3.34 -57.81
C GLY A 106 68.19 -2.26 -56.93
N ALA A 107 67.17 -1.56 -57.44
CA ALA A 107 66.47 -0.48 -56.73
C ALA A 107 65.77 -0.97 -55.45
N PRO A 108 65.63 -0.13 -54.39
CA PRO A 108 64.92 -0.53 -53.17
C PRO A 108 63.43 -0.78 -53.44
N GLY A 109 62.95 -1.99 -53.15
CA GLY A 109 61.53 -2.27 -53.04
C GLY A 109 60.93 -1.55 -51.83
N GLN A 110 59.74 -0.97 -52.01
CA GLN A 110 58.98 -0.32 -50.93
C GLN A 110 58.68 -1.30 -49.78
N PRO A 111 58.65 -0.84 -48.51
CA PRO A 111 58.15 -1.62 -47.39
C PRO A 111 56.73 -2.14 -47.66
N GLY A 112 56.50 -3.45 -47.50
CA GLY A 112 55.19 -4.04 -47.64
C GLY A 112 54.18 -3.43 -46.65
N GLU A 113 52.99 -3.11 -47.16
CA GLU A 113 51.89 -2.56 -46.38
C GLU A 113 51.48 -3.50 -45.23
N LYS A 114 51.13 -2.89 -44.10
CA LYS A 114 50.50 -3.54 -42.95
C LYS A 114 49.23 -4.25 -43.41
N GLY A 115 49.16 -5.57 -43.24
CA GLY A 115 47.98 -6.36 -43.58
C GLY A 115 46.71 -5.80 -42.91
N GLN A 116 45.69 -5.57 -43.73
CA GLN A 116 44.37 -5.07 -43.30
C GLN A 116 43.65 -6.09 -42.39
N ALA A 117 42.87 -5.56 -41.45
CA ALA A 117 41.98 -6.35 -40.61
C ALA A 117 40.99 -7.17 -41.47
N GLY A 118 40.73 -8.42 -41.08
CA GLY A 118 39.80 -9.30 -41.77
C GLY A 118 38.41 -8.69 -41.86
N ARG A 119 37.82 -8.77 -43.06
CA ARG A 119 36.48 -8.26 -43.40
C ARG A 119 35.39 -9.09 -42.74
N ASP A 120 34.34 -8.42 -42.28
CA ASP A 120 33.09 -9.03 -41.84
C ASP A 120 32.39 -9.79 -42.99
N GLY A 121 31.67 -10.85 -42.63
CA GLY A 121 30.98 -11.74 -43.57
C GLY A 121 29.87 -11.04 -44.37
N ILE A 122 29.77 -11.46 -45.63
CA ILE A 122 28.91 -10.93 -46.69
C ILE A 122 27.41 -11.11 -46.34
N PRO A 123 26.57 -10.05 -46.39
CA PRO A 123 25.11 -10.17 -46.33
C PRO A 123 24.53 -10.89 -47.55
N GLY A 124 23.54 -11.75 -47.33
CA GLY A 124 22.86 -12.50 -48.40
C GLY A 124 22.15 -11.59 -49.43
N PRO A 125 22.00 -12.05 -50.70
CA PRO A 125 21.52 -11.21 -51.79
C PRO A 125 20.02 -10.86 -51.68
N ALA A 126 19.68 -9.65 -52.10
CA ALA A 126 18.33 -9.11 -52.16
C ALA A 126 17.51 -9.71 -53.32
N GLY A 127 16.20 -9.92 -53.07
CA GLY A 127 15.24 -10.41 -54.05
C GLY A 127 14.84 -9.37 -55.11
N VAL A 128 14.39 -9.87 -56.27
CA VAL A 128 14.04 -9.10 -57.48
C VAL A 128 12.51 -9.04 -57.66
N LYS A 129 12.00 -7.93 -58.17
CA LYS A 129 10.58 -7.60 -58.49
C LYS A 129 10.53 -7.07 -59.94
N GLY A 130 9.58 -7.31 -60.86
CA GLY A 130 8.37 -8.16 -60.99
C GLY A 130 7.73 -8.00 -62.41
N GLU A 131 6.69 -8.83 -62.71
CA GLU A 131 5.56 -8.74 -63.72
C GLU A 131 5.82 -8.80 -65.26
N PRO A 132 4.86 -9.25 -66.14
CA PRO A 132 3.37 -9.23 -66.03
C PRO A 132 2.55 -10.50 -66.51
N ASP A 133 1.24 -10.48 -66.25
CA ASP A 133 0.11 -11.42 -66.61
C ASP A 133 -0.07 -11.70 -68.14
N PRO A 134 -0.90 -12.69 -68.63
CA PRO A 134 -2.13 -13.27 -68.03
C PRO A 134 -2.39 -14.78 -68.21
N GLY A 135 -3.16 -15.40 -67.29
CA GLY A 135 -3.85 -16.68 -67.55
C GLY A 135 -4.33 -17.42 -66.31
N LEU A 136 -5.64 -17.46 -66.07
CA LEU A 136 -6.29 -18.22 -65.00
C LEU A 136 -6.18 -19.73 -65.24
N PRO A 137 -5.69 -20.50 -64.24
CA PRO A 137 -6.47 -21.66 -63.77
C PRO A 137 -6.35 -21.97 -62.26
N GLY A 138 -7.51 -22.20 -61.61
CA GLY A 138 -7.72 -23.08 -60.43
C GLY A 138 -7.33 -22.56 -59.04
N PRO A 139 -8.25 -22.55 -58.03
CA PRO A 139 -7.87 -22.24 -56.65
C PRO A 139 -7.10 -23.43 -56.04
N SER A 140 -5.81 -23.23 -55.78
CA SER A 140 -5.00 -24.16 -54.98
C SER A 140 -5.06 -23.81 -53.48
N GLY A 141 -5.16 -24.84 -52.65
CA GLY A 141 -5.56 -24.79 -51.25
C GLY A 141 -4.63 -24.03 -50.31
N SER A 142 -5.18 -23.69 -49.13
CA SER A 142 -4.50 -23.02 -48.04
C SER A 142 -3.24 -23.78 -47.58
N PRO A 143 -2.12 -23.07 -47.31
CA PRO A 143 -0.96 -23.66 -46.66
C PRO A 143 -1.32 -24.22 -45.28
N GLY A 144 -0.94 -25.47 -45.01
CA GLY A 144 -1.15 -26.13 -43.72
C GLY A 144 -0.38 -25.44 -42.59
N PHE A 145 -0.99 -25.41 -41.40
CA PHE A 145 -0.36 -24.92 -40.18
C PHE A 145 0.95 -25.68 -39.89
N PRO A 146 2.03 -25.00 -39.43
CA PRO A 146 3.19 -25.67 -38.88
C PRO A 146 2.77 -26.56 -37.70
N GLY A 147 3.12 -27.84 -37.77
CA GLY A 147 2.72 -28.84 -36.79
C GLY A 147 3.21 -28.51 -35.37
N THR A 148 2.34 -28.75 -34.40
CA THR A 148 2.69 -28.72 -32.98
C THR A 148 3.80 -29.73 -32.72
N LYS A 149 4.91 -29.28 -32.12
CA LYS A 149 5.94 -30.20 -31.65
C LYS A 149 5.32 -31.07 -30.56
N GLY A 150 5.19 -32.36 -30.86
CA GLY A 150 4.51 -33.36 -30.06
C GLY A 150 5.06 -33.53 -28.66
N GLU A 151 4.15 -33.88 -27.76
CA GLU A 151 4.35 -34.19 -26.35
C GLU A 151 5.38 -35.31 -26.18
N ALA A 152 6.35 -35.11 -25.28
CA ALA A 152 7.19 -36.21 -24.81
C ALA A 152 6.34 -37.12 -23.90
N GLY A 153 6.22 -38.39 -24.29
CA GLY A 153 5.40 -39.38 -23.59
C GLY A 153 5.92 -39.80 -22.21
N PHE A 154 4.98 -40.14 -21.32
CA PHE A 154 5.18 -40.99 -20.14
C PHE A 154 5.47 -42.45 -20.58
N PRO A 155 5.91 -43.46 -19.77
CA PRO A 155 6.02 -43.53 -18.30
C PRO A 155 7.24 -44.34 -17.74
N GLY A 156 7.31 -44.45 -16.40
CA GLY A 156 7.96 -45.56 -15.69
C GLY A 156 7.63 -45.55 -14.20
N ASN A 157 6.71 -46.42 -13.76
CA ASN A 157 6.34 -46.59 -12.35
C ASN A 157 7.44 -47.29 -11.52
N PRO A 158 7.40 -47.19 -10.18
CA PRO A 158 8.51 -47.51 -9.28
C PRO A 158 8.84 -49.01 -9.17
N GLY A 159 10.12 -49.34 -9.01
CA GLY A 159 10.58 -50.67 -8.56
C GLY A 159 10.66 -50.77 -7.03
N SER A 160 10.16 -51.88 -6.49
CA SER A 160 10.04 -52.24 -5.06
C SER A 160 11.36 -52.65 -4.37
N PRO A 161 11.40 -52.75 -3.02
CA PRO A 161 12.64 -52.89 -2.23
C PRO A 161 13.22 -54.30 -2.22
N GLY A 162 14.56 -54.40 -2.11
CA GLY A 162 15.28 -55.65 -1.80
C GLY A 162 16.03 -55.57 -0.47
N ASN A 163 15.73 -56.51 0.44
CA ASN A 163 16.35 -56.69 1.77
C ASN A 163 17.54 -57.68 1.76
N THR A 164 18.42 -57.51 2.76
CA THR A 164 19.37 -58.46 3.39
C THR A 164 20.61 -58.92 2.59
N GLY A 165 21.78 -59.17 3.20
CA GLY A 165 22.00 -59.55 4.59
C GLY A 165 23.43 -59.33 5.16
N PRO A 166 23.66 -59.83 6.39
CA PRO A 166 24.72 -59.39 7.30
C PRO A 166 26.07 -60.12 7.07
N PRO A 167 27.22 -59.48 7.36
CA PRO A 167 28.48 -60.20 7.57
C PRO A 167 28.53 -60.86 8.97
N GLY A 168 28.88 -62.16 9.02
CA GLY A 168 28.82 -62.99 10.24
C GLY A 168 30.04 -62.95 11.19
N PRO A 169 29.92 -63.54 12.40
CA PRO A 169 30.96 -63.63 13.46
C PRO A 169 31.68 -65.01 13.44
N PRO A 170 32.53 -65.43 14.42
CA PRO A 170 33.46 -64.77 15.37
C PRO A 170 34.89 -65.43 15.42
N GLY A 171 35.79 -64.89 16.26
CA GLY A 171 36.96 -65.62 16.78
C GLY A 171 37.63 -64.92 17.98
N LEU A 172 37.43 -65.45 19.19
CA LEU A 172 38.01 -65.00 20.47
C LEU A 172 39.46 -65.47 20.67
N ALA A 173 40.33 -64.62 21.22
CA ALA A 173 41.37 -65.03 22.20
C ALA A 173 42.06 -63.83 22.90
N LEU A 174 42.08 -63.91 24.24
CA LEU A 174 43.13 -63.49 25.18
C LEU A 174 43.32 -61.99 25.57
N GLN A 175 42.98 -61.74 26.85
CA GLN A 175 43.72 -61.01 27.90
C GLN A 175 44.21 -59.58 27.61
N GLY A 176 43.59 -58.60 28.28
CA GLY A 176 43.78 -57.17 28.02
C GLY A 176 44.99 -56.49 28.67
N PRO A 177 45.15 -55.18 28.45
CA PRO A 177 45.88 -54.29 29.35
C PRO A 177 45.02 -53.12 29.88
N LYS A 178 45.13 -52.93 31.19
CA LYS A 178 45.07 -51.71 32.04
C LYS A 178 44.37 -50.45 31.49
N GLY A 179 43.38 -49.98 32.26
CA GLY A 179 42.49 -48.86 31.96
C GLY A 179 43.16 -47.51 31.70
N LEU A 180 42.58 -46.76 30.77
CA LEU A 180 42.85 -45.37 30.51
C LEU A 180 42.03 -44.50 31.47
N GLN A 181 42.70 -43.52 32.09
CA GLN A 181 42.12 -42.51 32.95
C GLN A 181 40.98 -41.78 32.24
N GLY A 182 39.81 -41.71 32.87
CA GLY A 182 38.66 -41.00 32.31
C GLY A 182 38.99 -39.52 32.05
N PRO A 183 38.42 -38.92 30.99
CA PRO A 183 38.63 -37.50 30.69
C PRO A 183 38.17 -36.61 31.86
N PRO A 184 38.82 -35.46 32.11
CA PRO A 184 38.41 -34.52 33.15
C PRO A 184 36.93 -34.15 33.00
N GLY A 185 36.21 -34.13 34.13
CA GLY A 185 34.80 -33.77 34.14
C GLY A 185 34.56 -32.37 33.53
N PRO A 186 33.42 -32.15 32.88
CA PRO A 186 33.11 -30.86 32.27
C PRO A 186 33.14 -29.74 33.33
N PRO A 187 33.62 -28.53 32.99
CA PRO A 187 33.62 -27.39 33.92
C PRO A 187 32.22 -27.17 34.50
N GLY A 188 32.16 -26.96 35.83
CA GLY A 188 30.90 -26.71 36.53
C GLY A 188 30.15 -25.55 35.87
N ARG A 189 28.83 -25.73 35.68
CA ARG A 189 27.95 -24.68 35.14
C ARG A 189 28.14 -23.39 35.94
N ALA A 190 28.44 -22.29 35.24
CA ALA A 190 28.47 -20.96 35.83
C ALA A 190 27.15 -20.69 36.57
N GLY A 191 27.26 -20.20 37.81
CA GLY A 191 26.11 -19.89 38.65
C GLY A 191 25.14 -18.95 37.93
N LYS A 192 23.84 -19.22 38.07
CA LYS A 192 22.79 -18.37 37.48
C LYS A 192 22.99 -16.93 37.98
N ARG A 193 23.10 -15.98 37.04
CA ARG A 193 23.12 -14.54 37.33
C ARG A 193 21.89 -14.21 38.18
N GLY A 194 22.09 -13.58 39.33
CA GLY A 194 21.01 -13.15 40.21
C GLY A 194 20.00 -12.30 39.46
N TYR A 195 18.72 -12.53 39.73
CA TYR A 195 17.64 -11.77 39.11
C TYR A 195 17.81 -10.27 39.43
N PRO A 196 17.53 -9.36 38.47
CA PRO A 196 17.44 -7.93 38.76
C PRO A 196 16.45 -7.71 39.91
N GLY A 197 16.81 -6.84 40.86
CA GLY A 197 15.91 -6.45 41.95
C GLY A 197 14.58 -5.91 41.39
N PRO A 198 13.47 -6.08 42.12
CA PRO A 198 12.18 -5.56 41.68
C PRO A 198 12.28 -4.05 41.42
N PRO A 199 11.59 -3.53 40.38
CA PRO A 199 11.48 -2.09 40.15
C PRO A 199 11.03 -1.40 41.45
N GLY A 200 11.67 -0.28 41.81
CA GLY A 200 11.26 0.51 42.96
C GLY A 200 9.79 0.89 42.83
N SER A 201 9.05 0.85 43.94
CA SER A 201 7.64 1.25 43.97
C SER A 201 7.46 2.63 43.36
N ASP A 202 6.47 2.77 42.47
CA ASP A 202 6.10 4.06 41.90
C ASP A 202 5.95 5.09 43.02
N GLY A 203 6.58 6.26 42.85
CA GLY A 203 6.45 7.36 43.80
C GLY A 203 4.98 7.72 43.99
N PRO A 204 4.56 8.20 45.18
CA PRO A 204 3.18 8.59 45.41
C PRO A 204 2.75 9.57 44.31
N GLN A 205 1.59 9.29 43.70
CA GLN A 205 0.99 10.15 42.69
C GLN A 205 0.96 11.58 43.24
N GLY A 206 1.53 12.53 42.50
CA GLY A 206 1.49 13.93 42.88
C GLY A 206 0.05 14.36 43.15
N PRO A 207 -0.19 15.29 44.10
CA PRO A 207 -1.54 15.76 44.38
C PRO A 207 -2.21 16.20 43.08
N PRO A 208 -3.52 15.94 42.90
CA PRO A 208 -4.26 16.44 41.75
C PRO A 208 -3.95 17.91 41.55
N GLY A 209 -3.54 18.29 40.33
CA GLY A 209 -3.31 19.68 39.99
C GLY A 209 -4.53 20.51 40.38
N LEU A 210 -4.29 21.71 40.91
CA LEU A 210 -5.36 22.64 41.26
C LEU A 210 -6.38 22.68 40.11
N PRO A 211 -7.69 22.63 40.40
CA PRO A 211 -8.72 22.81 39.37
C PRO A 211 -8.34 24.04 38.56
N GLY A 212 -8.14 23.86 37.25
CA GLY A 212 -7.81 24.97 36.37
C GLY A 212 -8.82 26.07 36.62
N THR A 213 -8.33 27.29 36.86
CA THR A 213 -9.18 28.48 36.89
C THR A 213 -10.09 28.42 35.68
N ALA A 214 -11.41 28.49 35.88
CA ALA A 214 -12.41 28.43 34.82
C ALA A 214 -11.99 29.37 33.69
N SER A 215 -11.36 28.79 32.66
CA SER A 215 -10.86 29.56 31.54
C SER A 215 -12.10 29.98 30.77
N ALA A 216 -12.41 31.27 30.85
CA ALA A 216 -13.51 31.94 30.19
C ALA A 216 -13.32 32.00 28.65
N ALA A 217 -12.91 30.89 28.03
CA ALA A 217 -12.69 30.74 26.60
C ALA A 217 -13.32 29.42 26.12
N HIS A 218 -14.63 29.27 26.27
CA HIS A 218 -15.40 28.22 25.58
C HIS A 218 -15.85 28.74 24.21
N GLY A 219 -14.90 29.02 23.32
CA GLY A 219 -15.19 29.29 21.91
C GLY A 219 -15.35 27.96 21.19
N PHE A 220 -16.59 27.56 20.88
CA PHE A 220 -16.82 26.41 20.00
C PHE A 220 -16.45 26.83 18.58
N LEU A 221 -15.74 25.98 17.84
CA LEU A 221 -15.40 26.27 16.45
C LEU A 221 -16.44 25.66 15.52
N ILE A 222 -16.90 26.47 14.57
CA ILE A 222 -17.69 25.99 13.44
C ILE A 222 -17.01 26.38 12.15
N THR A 223 -17.13 25.52 11.14
CA THR A 223 -16.61 25.81 9.80
C THR A 223 -17.76 25.81 8.80
N ARG A 224 -17.78 26.83 7.95
CA ARG A 224 -18.77 27.01 6.89
C ARG A 224 -18.07 27.03 5.54
N HIS A 225 -18.67 26.38 4.55
CA HIS A 225 -18.12 26.25 3.20
C HIS A 225 -19.07 26.89 2.21
N SER A 226 -18.58 27.80 1.35
CA SER A 226 -19.44 28.51 0.40
C SER A 226 -19.84 27.66 -0.81
N GLN A 227 -19.07 26.60 -1.12
CA GLN A 227 -19.15 25.90 -2.40
C GLN A 227 -19.04 26.85 -3.60
N GLY A 228 -18.39 28.00 -3.40
CA GLY A 228 -18.23 29.08 -4.36
C GLY A 228 -16.85 29.74 -4.23
N GLN A 229 -16.59 30.73 -5.09
CA GLN A 229 -15.29 31.42 -5.15
C GLN A 229 -15.12 32.47 -4.03
N GLU A 230 -16.24 32.92 -3.45
CA GLU A 230 -16.28 33.92 -2.39
C GLU A 230 -16.28 33.27 -1.01
N VAL A 231 -15.69 33.96 -0.03
CA VAL A 231 -15.64 33.52 1.37
C VAL A 231 -17.05 33.59 1.96
N PRO A 232 -17.55 32.52 2.60
CA PRO A 232 -18.87 32.55 3.23
C PRO A 232 -18.83 33.44 4.49
N PHE A 233 -19.94 34.14 4.75
CA PHE A 233 -20.10 34.88 6.00
C PHE A 233 -20.31 33.93 7.19
N CYS A 234 -19.74 34.29 8.34
CA CYS A 234 -20.07 33.62 9.60
C CYS A 234 -21.56 33.82 9.93
N PRO A 235 -22.28 32.77 10.40
CA PRO A 235 -23.66 32.88 10.83
C PRO A 235 -23.85 33.92 11.95
N GLU A 236 -25.08 34.43 12.08
CA GLU A 236 -25.44 35.36 13.16
C GLU A 236 -25.10 34.77 14.54
N GLY A 237 -24.61 35.61 15.44
CA GLY A 237 -24.15 35.18 16.77
C GLY A 237 -22.75 34.54 16.81
N THR A 238 -22.05 34.46 15.67
CA THR A 238 -20.68 33.92 15.59
C THR A 238 -19.69 34.94 15.01
N ASN A 239 -18.41 34.81 15.36
CA ASN A 239 -17.36 35.74 14.94
C ASN A 239 -16.33 35.05 14.04
N ILE A 240 -15.85 35.73 13.00
CA ILE A 240 -14.82 35.19 12.12
C ILE A 240 -13.47 35.09 12.83
N ILE A 241 -12.79 33.96 12.64
CA ILE A 241 -11.40 33.76 13.08
C ILE A 241 -10.46 33.87 11.89
N TYR A 242 -10.73 33.10 10.83
CA TYR A 242 -9.98 33.15 9.57
C TYR A 242 -10.76 32.51 8.42
N ASP A 243 -10.32 32.79 7.20
CA ASP A 243 -10.82 32.15 5.98
C ASP A 243 -9.76 31.30 5.27
N GLY A 244 -10.21 30.48 4.32
CA GLY A 244 -9.33 29.60 3.56
C GLY A 244 -10.01 28.90 2.40
N TYR A 245 -9.50 27.71 2.09
CA TYR A 245 -9.95 26.80 1.04
C TYR A 245 -10.44 25.49 1.65
N SER A 246 -11.51 24.97 1.05
CA SER A 246 -12.28 23.84 1.56
C SER A 246 -11.61 22.49 1.24
N LEU A 247 -10.72 22.02 2.12
CA LEU A 247 -10.13 20.69 2.05
C LEU A 247 -11.17 19.64 2.46
N LEU A 248 -11.31 18.59 1.65
CA LEU A 248 -12.20 17.46 1.95
C LEU A 248 -11.39 16.27 2.50
N TYR A 249 -10.40 15.80 1.75
CA TYR A 249 -9.52 14.72 2.18
C TYR A 249 -8.21 14.70 1.39
N VAL A 250 -7.25 13.92 1.88
CA VAL A 250 -6.00 13.60 1.17
C VAL A 250 -5.88 12.10 0.99
N GLN A 251 -5.17 11.67 -0.04
CA GLN A 251 -4.84 10.26 -0.26
C GLN A 251 -3.34 10.13 -0.48
N GLY A 252 -2.66 9.50 0.47
CA GLY A 252 -1.22 9.27 0.45
C GLY A 252 -0.93 7.79 0.53
N ASN A 253 -0.05 7.28 -0.33
CA ASN A 253 0.24 5.84 -0.41
C ASN A 253 -1.06 5.01 -0.54
N GLU A 254 -1.94 5.46 -1.44
CA GLU A 254 -3.24 4.81 -1.74
C GLU A 254 -4.24 4.76 -0.58
N ARG A 255 -3.99 5.45 0.54
CA ARG A 255 -4.91 5.48 1.69
C ARG A 255 -5.51 6.86 1.89
N ALA A 256 -6.84 6.93 1.97
CA ALA A 256 -7.54 8.17 2.24
C ALA A 256 -7.54 8.55 3.73
N HIS A 257 -7.46 9.86 3.98
CA HIS A 257 -7.69 10.47 5.28
C HIS A 257 -8.46 11.78 5.13
N GLY A 258 -9.69 11.80 5.65
CA GLY A 258 -10.61 12.93 5.55
C GLY A 258 -10.53 13.91 6.70
N GLN A 259 -10.95 15.14 6.43
CA GLN A 259 -11.29 16.13 7.45
C GLN A 259 -12.81 16.28 7.49
N ASP A 260 -13.38 16.33 8.69
CA ASP A 260 -14.80 16.63 8.86
C ASP A 260 -15.04 18.10 8.49
N LEU A 261 -15.95 18.34 7.55
CA LEU A 261 -16.25 19.66 7.01
C LEU A 261 -16.81 20.63 8.07
N GLY A 262 -17.34 20.14 9.19
CA GLY A 262 -17.77 20.99 10.30
C GLY A 262 -16.62 21.50 11.17
N THR A 263 -15.40 20.98 10.99
CA THR A 263 -14.23 21.28 11.82
C THR A 263 -13.24 22.19 11.10
N ALA A 264 -12.46 22.96 11.86
CA ALA A 264 -11.48 23.90 11.30
C ALA A 264 -10.41 23.24 10.40
N GLY A 265 -10.18 21.92 10.54
CA GLY A 265 -9.24 21.15 9.72
C GLY A 265 -9.63 21.07 8.24
N SER A 266 -10.92 21.21 7.92
CA SER A 266 -11.39 21.29 6.53
C SER A 266 -11.13 22.66 5.88
N CYS A 267 -10.66 23.64 6.63
CA CYS A 267 -10.42 25.00 6.13
C CYS A 267 -8.94 25.37 6.18
N LEU A 268 -8.23 25.10 5.09
CA LEU A 268 -6.80 25.43 4.98
C LEU A 268 -6.60 26.83 4.42
N ARG A 269 -5.80 27.65 5.10
CA ARG A 269 -5.49 29.03 4.66
C ARG A 269 -4.81 29.12 3.29
N ARG A 270 -4.15 28.04 2.85
CA ARG A 270 -3.43 27.98 1.58
C ARG A 270 -3.86 26.75 0.81
N PHE A 271 -4.20 26.96 -0.44
CA PHE A 271 -4.43 25.89 -1.39
C PHE A 271 -3.08 25.37 -1.93
N SER A 272 -3.01 24.06 -2.14
CA SER A 272 -1.99 23.39 -2.93
C SER A 272 -2.59 22.08 -3.45
N THR A 273 -2.26 21.69 -4.68
CA THR A 273 -2.64 20.35 -5.17
C THR A 273 -1.94 19.23 -4.38
N MET A 274 -0.87 19.57 -3.65
CA MET A 274 -0.15 18.69 -2.74
C MET A 274 0.13 19.44 -1.42
N PRO A 275 -0.81 19.40 -0.45
CA PRO A 275 -0.68 20.14 0.81
C PRO A 275 0.13 19.38 1.89
N PHE A 276 0.69 18.21 1.56
CA PHE A 276 1.44 17.38 2.50
C PHE A 276 2.70 16.78 1.87
N MET A 277 3.55 16.21 2.73
CA MET A 277 4.75 15.45 2.36
C MET A 277 4.79 14.17 3.19
N PHE A 278 5.59 13.19 2.77
CA PHE A 278 5.80 11.96 3.52
C PHE A 278 7.29 11.77 3.83
N CYS A 279 7.58 11.18 4.98
CA CYS A 279 8.92 10.84 5.42
C CYS A 279 9.01 9.34 5.70
N ASN A 280 10.17 8.75 5.49
CA ASN A 280 10.43 7.35 5.81
C ASN A 280 11.32 7.20 7.05
N ILE A 281 11.51 5.95 7.48
CA ILE A 281 12.34 5.60 8.65
C ILE A 281 13.82 5.96 8.49
N ASN A 282 14.28 6.25 7.27
CA ASN A 282 15.66 6.63 6.97
C ASN A 282 15.87 8.15 7.08
N ASN A 283 14.93 8.89 7.68
CA ASN A 283 14.93 10.35 7.78
C ASN A 283 14.97 11.05 6.41
N VAL A 284 14.41 10.43 5.37
CA VAL A 284 14.26 11.02 4.04
C VAL A 284 12.80 11.39 3.83
N CYS A 285 12.55 12.65 3.49
CA CYS A 285 11.22 13.14 3.16
C CYS A 285 11.12 13.49 1.68
N ASN A 286 9.94 13.23 1.11
CA ASN A 286 9.63 13.51 -0.29
C ASN A 286 8.37 14.38 -0.36
N PHE A 287 8.41 15.36 -1.26
CA PHE A 287 7.30 16.27 -1.51
C PHE A 287 6.92 16.20 -2.98
N ALA A 288 5.65 15.96 -3.27
CA ALA A 288 5.10 15.86 -4.63
C ALA A 288 5.89 14.91 -5.58
N SER A 289 6.62 13.94 -5.03
CA SER A 289 7.48 13.03 -5.79
C SER A 289 6.82 11.67 -6.08
N ARG A 290 5.54 11.52 -5.71
CA ARG A 290 4.73 10.30 -5.90
C ARG A 290 3.33 10.66 -6.41
N ASN A 291 2.61 9.66 -6.90
CA ASN A 291 1.20 9.72 -7.27
C ASN A 291 0.28 9.74 -6.03
N ASP A 292 0.38 10.82 -5.26
CA ASP A 292 -0.53 11.11 -4.15
C ASP A 292 -1.55 12.19 -4.57
N TYR A 293 -2.65 12.30 -3.82
CA TYR A 293 -3.81 13.11 -4.20
C TYR A 293 -4.29 14.01 -3.05
N SER A 294 -4.94 15.12 -3.42
CA SER A 294 -5.73 15.95 -2.51
C SER A 294 -7.08 16.25 -3.13
N TYR A 295 -8.09 16.41 -2.28
CA TYR A 295 -9.47 16.59 -2.71
C TYR A 295 -10.08 17.78 -2.00
N TRP A 296 -10.77 18.62 -2.78
CA TRP A 296 -11.25 19.91 -2.32
C TRP A 296 -12.72 20.05 -2.71
N LEU A 297 -13.55 20.63 -1.83
CA LEU A 297 -14.90 21.00 -2.24
C LEU A 297 -14.81 21.98 -3.41
N SER A 298 -15.73 21.87 -4.36
CA SER A 298 -15.64 22.61 -5.61
C SER A 298 -16.77 23.62 -5.82
N THR A 299 -16.53 24.54 -6.75
CA THR A 299 -17.48 25.58 -7.16
C THR A 299 -18.39 25.12 -8.31
N PRO A 300 -19.41 25.90 -8.71
CA PRO A 300 -20.23 25.57 -9.88
C PRO A 300 -19.49 25.79 -11.21
N GLU A 301 -18.20 26.11 -11.19
CA GLU A 301 -17.40 26.33 -12.40
C GLU A 301 -17.46 25.07 -13.31
N PRO A 302 -17.90 25.20 -14.57
CA PRO A 302 -18.02 24.07 -15.47
C PRO A 302 -16.64 23.50 -15.85
N MET A 303 -16.55 22.19 -16.03
CA MET A 303 -15.35 21.57 -16.56
C MET A 303 -15.04 22.13 -17.96
N PRO A 304 -13.76 22.39 -18.30
CA PRO A 304 -13.38 22.78 -19.66
C PRO A 304 -13.92 21.80 -20.70
N MET A 305 -14.36 22.31 -21.86
CA MET A 305 -14.89 21.46 -22.95
C MET A 305 -13.88 20.40 -23.43
N SER A 306 -12.57 20.64 -23.25
CA SER A 306 -11.52 19.67 -23.58
C SER A 306 -11.46 18.47 -22.64
N MET A 307 -12.13 18.53 -21.46
CA MET A 307 -12.02 17.55 -20.37
C MET A 307 -10.57 17.32 -19.88
N ALA A 308 -9.64 18.18 -20.27
CA ALA A 308 -8.23 18.09 -19.93
C ALA A 308 -8.00 18.54 -18.48
N PRO A 309 -7.01 17.96 -17.76
CA PRO A 309 -6.68 18.39 -16.42
C PRO A 309 -6.29 19.88 -16.36
N ILE A 310 -6.85 20.57 -15.36
CA ILE A 310 -6.66 22.00 -15.10
C ILE A 310 -5.36 22.19 -14.31
N THR A 311 -4.58 23.24 -14.60
CA THR A 311 -3.26 23.45 -13.99
C THR A 311 -3.00 24.91 -13.58
N GLY A 312 -2.14 25.11 -12.59
CA GLY A 312 -1.72 26.44 -12.14
C GLY A 312 -2.88 27.32 -11.66
N GLU A 313 -2.83 28.62 -11.99
CA GLU A 313 -3.84 29.61 -11.57
C GLU A 313 -5.26 29.31 -12.10
N SER A 314 -5.38 28.57 -13.20
CA SER A 314 -6.69 28.18 -13.76
C SER A 314 -7.48 27.23 -12.85
N ILE A 315 -6.84 26.64 -11.82
CA ILE A 315 -7.50 25.83 -10.79
C ILE A 315 -8.34 26.70 -9.85
N LYS A 316 -7.93 27.94 -9.58
CA LYS A 316 -8.51 28.80 -8.54
C LYS A 316 -10.05 28.94 -8.61
N PRO A 317 -10.68 29.14 -9.79
CA PRO A 317 -12.14 29.25 -9.88
C PRO A 317 -12.89 28.00 -9.44
N PHE A 318 -12.25 26.82 -9.44
CA PHE A 318 -12.86 25.54 -9.10
C PHE A 318 -12.85 25.22 -7.61
N ILE A 319 -12.06 25.93 -6.79
CA ILE A 319 -11.86 25.60 -5.37
C ILE A 319 -12.80 26.42 -4.48
N SER A 320 -13.63 25.72 -3.70
CA SER A 320 -14.53 26.32 -2.71
C SER A 320 -13.77 27.04 -1.60
N ARG A 321 -14.30 28.17 -1.12
CA ARG A 321 -13.81 28.88 0.06
C ARG A 321 -14.54 28.47 1.33
N CYS A 322 -13.90 28.74 2.47
CA CYS A 322 -14.44 28.46 3.78
C CYS A 322 -14.12 29.57 4.77
N ALA A 323 -14.90 29.63 5.85
CA ALA A 323 -14.67 30.48 7.00
C ALA A 323 -14.76 29.64 8.27
N VAL A 324 -13.82 29.86 9.18
CA VAL A 324 -13.85 29.30 10.54
C VAL A 324 -14.33 30.39 11.49
N CYS A 325 -15.39 30.09 12.22
CA CYS A 325 -16.07 31.02 13.10
C CYS A 325 -16.05 30.50 14.55
N GLU A 326 -15.93 31.42 15.49
CA GLU A 326 -16.10 31.17 16.91
C GLU A 326 -17.58 31.33 17.27
N ALA A 327 -18.15 30.29 17.86
CA ALA A 327 -19.52 30.22 18.33
C ALA A 327 -19.56 30.20 19.87
N PRO A 328 -20.55 30.86 20.50
CA PRO A 328 -20.72 30.89 21.95
C PRO A 328 -21.20 29.56 22.53
N ALA A 329 -21.69 28.64 21.70
CA ALA A 329 -22.30 27.39 22.12
C ALA A 329 -22.03 26.25 21.13
N MET A 330 -22.40 25.04 21.56
CA MET A 330 -22.34 23.85 20.72
C MET A 330 -23.25 23.98 19.49
N VAL A 331 -22.77 23.47 18.36
CA VAL A 331 -23.48 23.45 17.07
C VAL A 331 -23.58 22.02 16.57
N ILE A 332 -24.76 21.65 16.05
CA ILE A 332 -25.06 20.30 15.54
C ILE A 332 -25.82 20.37 14.21
N ALA A 333 -25.77 19.30 13.43
CA ALA A 333 -26.68 19.07 12.30
C ALA A 333 -27.83 18.13 12.68
N VAL A 334 -29.01 18.38 12.13
CA VAL A 334 -30.20 17.54 12.24
C VAL A 334 -30.69 17.20 10.83
N HIS A 335 -31.04 15.94 10.59
CA HIS A 335 -31.45 15.42 9.28
C HIS A 335 -32.89 14.96 9.30
N SER A 336 -33.66 15.24 8.24
CA SER A 336 -35.08 14.89 8.20
C SER A 336 -35.37 13.53 7.59
N GLN A 337 -34.48 12.99 6.75
CA GLN A 337 -34.75 11.85 5.87
C GLN A 337 -36.01 12.05 5.02
N THR A 338 -36.35 13.31 4.72
CA THR A 338 -37.45 13.72 3.84
C THR A 338 -37.03 14.93 3.01
N ILE A 339 -37.88 15.37 2.08
CA ILE A 339 -37.68 16.63 1.34
C ILE A 339 -37.96 17.88 2.19
N GLN A 340 -38.55 17.72 3.37
CA GLN A 340 -38.88 18.82 4.28
C GLN A 340 -37.68 19.16 5.16
N ILE A 341 -37.52 20.45 5.47
CA ILE A 341 -36.47 20.94 6.35
C ILE A 341 -36.80 20.49 7.79
N PRO A 342 -35.89 19.79 8.49
CA PRO A 342 -36.12 19.43 9.89
C PRO A 342 -36.11 20.67 10.79
N SER A 343 -36.81 20.61 11.92
CA SER A 343 -36.78 21.67 12.93
C SER A 343 -35.57 21.51 13.86
N CYS A 344 -35.04 22.63 14.34
CA CYS A 344 -34.05 22.61 15.42
C CYS A 344 -34.68 22.10 16.73
N PRO A 345 -33.89 21.46 17.62
CA PRO A 345 -34.38 21.05 18.93
C PRO A 345 -34.82 22.24 19.79
N THR A 346 -35.63 21.99 20.82
CA THR A 346 -36.08 23.03 21.75
C THR A 346 -34.90 23.74 22.41
N ASN A 347 -34.92 25.09 22.42
CA ASN A 347 -33.83 25.97 22.89
C ASN A 347 -32.57 26.00 21.98
N TRP A 348 -32.73 25.69 20.70
CA TRP A 348 -31.70 25.88 19.68
C TRP A 348 -32.19 26.85 18.60
N GLU A 349 -31.26 27.54 17.96
CA GLU A 349 -31.51 28.43 16.83
C GLU A 349 -30.86 27.89 15.55
N ALA A 350 -31.50 28.13 14.41
CA ALA A 350 -31.02 27.67 13.13
C ALA A 350 -29.94 28.63 12.59
N LEU A 351 -28.81 28.07 12.16
CA LEU A 351 -27.74 28.82 11.50
C LEU A 351 -27.89 28.79 9.98
N TRP A 352 -28.04 27.59 9.40
CA TRP A 352 -28.31 27.40 7.97
C TRP A 352 -29.04 26.09 7.69
N ILE A 353 -29.54 25.95 6.46
CA ILE A 353 -30.22 24.75 5.96
C ILE A 353 -29.42 24.17 4.80
N GLY A 354 -29.62 22.88 4.51
CA GLY A 354 -28.88 22.24 3.44
C GLY A 354 -29.40 20.88 3.02
N TYR A 355 -28.49 20.08 2.50
CA TYR A 355 -28.67 18.71 2.04
C TYR A 355 -27.74 17.76 2.80
N SER A 356 -28.25 16.57 3.09
CA SER A 356 -27.60 15.61 3.98
C SER A 356 -26.47 14.85 3.26
N PHE A 357 -25.24 15.37 3.37
CA PHE A 357 -24.03 14.79 2.79
C PHE A 357 -23.39 13.80 3.78
N MET A 358 -23.17 12.56 3.33
CA MET A 358 -22.72 11.48 4.22
C MET A 358 -21.28 11.05 3.96
N MET A 359 -20.93 10.77 2.71
CA MET A 359 -19.59 10.30 2.33
C MET A 359 -19.31 10.50 0.85
N HIS A 360 -18.09 10.21 0.43
CA HIS A 360 -17.63 10.32 -0.95
C HIS A 360 -16.51 9.32 -1.23
N THR A 361 -16.32 8.99 -2.52
CA THR A 361 -15.20 8.15 -2.98
C THR A 361 -14.68 8.65 -4.33
N SER A 362 -13.41 8.35 -4.65
CA SER A 362 -12.83 8.66 -5.96
C SER A 362 -11.77 7.64 -6.39
N ALA A 363 -10.52 8.06 -6.64
CA ALA A 363 -9.42 7.18 -7.06
C ALA A 363 -9.26 5.97 -6.11
N GLY A 364 -9.24 4.76 -6.70
CA GLY A 364 -9.13 3.51 -5.93
C GLY A 364 -10.35 3.16 -5.08
N ALA A 365 -11.50 3.82 -5.29
CA ALA A 365 -12.68 3.75 -4.42
C ALA A 365 -12.41 4.15 -2.95
N GLU A 366 -11.28 4.82 -2.71
CA GLU A 366 -10.95 5.42 -1.42
C GLU A 366 -11.71 6.73 -1.23
N GLY A 367 -11.91 7.11 0.03
CA GLY A 367 -12.57 8.35 0.39
C GLY A 367 -12.81 8.46 1.89
N SER A 368 -13.67 9.38 2.30
CA SER A 368 -14.03 9.57 3.70
C SER A 368 -15.50 9.93 3.87
N GLY A 369 -15.92 10.08 5.13
CA GLY A 369 -17.28 10.43 5.53
C GLY A 369 -17.36 11.70 6.36
N GLN A 370 -18.59 12.10 6.65
CA GLN A 370 -18.93 13.16 7.60
C GLN A 370 -19.62 12.55 8.81
N ALA A 371 -19.40 13.09 10.01
CA ALA A 371 -20.25 12.74 11.14
C ALA A 371 -21.64 13.36 10.92
N LEU A 372 -22.71 12.58 10.98
CA LEU A 372 -24.07 13.10 10.73
C LEU A 372 -24.54 14.13 11.79
N ALA A 373 -23.90 14.19 12.96
CA ALA A 373 -24.16 15.25 13.93
C ALA A 373 -23.34 16.52 13.69
N SER A 374 -22.31 16.46 12.84
CA SER A 374 -21.42 17.59 12.53
C SER A 374 -22.09 18.53 11.52
N PRO A 375 -21.86 19.86 11.60
CA PRO A 375 -22.26 20.79 10.55
C PRO A 375 -21.77 20.38 9.15
N GLY A 376 -20.66 19.64 9.06
CA GLY A 376 -20.08 19.15 7.81
C GLY A 376 -20.95 18.17 7.01
N SER A 377 -21.92 17.51 7.66
CA SER A 377 -22.90 16.66 6.98
C SER A 377 -24.02 17.46 6.30
N CYS A 378 -24.05 18.79 6.44
CA CYS A 378 -25.13 19.64 5.96
C CYS A 378 -24.63 20.72 4.98
N LEU A 379 -24.38 20.30 3.74
CA LEU A 379 -23.97 21.19 2.64
C LEU A 379 -25.14 22.05 2.17
N GLU A 380 -24.94 23.37 2.06
CA GLU A 380 -25.98 24.33 1.67
C GLU A 380 -26.43 24.11 0.22
N GLU A 381 -25.51 23.75 -0.68
CA GLU A 381 -25.80 23.48 -2.08
C GLU A 381 -25.65 22.00 -2.44
N PHE A 382 -26.70 21.42 -3.01
CA PHE A 382 -26.63 20.09 -3.60
C PHE A 382 -25.88 20.11 -4.94
N ARG A 383 -24.84 19.28 -5.06
CA ARG A 383 -24.11 19.02 -6.31
C ARG A 383 -23.89 17.52 -6.45
N SER A 384 -24.09 16.95 -7.64
CA SER A 384 -23.74 15.54 -7.88
C SER A 384 -22.23 15.29 -7.79
N ALA A 385 -21.43 16.28 -8.19
CA ALA A 385 -19.98 16.32 -8.03
C ALA A 385 -19.58 17.52 -7.14
N PRO A 386 -19.62 17.39 -5.80
CA PRO A 386 -19.36 18.50 -4.88
C PRO A 386 -17.87 18.74 -4.62
N PHE A 387 -16.97 17.95 -5.21
CA PHE A 387 -15.53 18.03 -4.99
C PHE A 387 -14.73 17.73 -6.26
N ILE A 388 -13.50 18.24 -6.32
CA ILE A 388 -12.55 18.05 -7.41
C ILE A 388 -11.31 17.28 -6.91
N GLU A 389 -10.74 16.42 -7.77
CA GLU A 389 -9.52 15.66 -7.48
C GLU A 389 -8.30 16.42 -7.98
N CYS A 390 -7.27 16.54 -7.13
CA CYS A 390 -6.00 17.18 -7.43
C CYS A 390 -4.81 16.24 -7.18
N HIS A 391 -3.74 16.42 -7.96
CA HIS A 391 -2.57 15.54 -7.96
C HIS A 391 -1.28 16.26 -7.56
N GLY A 392 -0.30 15.49 -7.08
CA GLY A 392 1.07 15.96 -6.82
C GLY A 392 1.74 16.72 -7.97
N ARG A 393 1.43 16.36 -9.22
CA ARG A 393 1.96 17.00 -10.44
C ARG A 393 1.35 18.37 -10.78
N GLY A 394 0.48 18.92 -9.93
CA GLY A 394 -0.12 20.25 -10.15
C GLY A 394 -1.38 20.27 -11.03
N THR A 395 -2.04 19.12 -11.21
CA THR A 395 -3.25 18.98 -12.05
C THR A 395 -4.48 18.70 -11.21
N CYS A 396 -5.63 19.29 -11.55
CA CYS A 396 -6.93 18.93 -10.99
C CYS A 396 -7.95 18.59 -12.08
N ASN A 397 -8.87 17.67 -11.81
CA ASN A 397 -9.97 17.33 -12.72
C ASN A 397 -11.15 16.66 -11.97
N TYR A 398 -12.29 16.51 -12.64
CA TYR A 398 -13.33 15.57 -12.20
C TYR A 398 -13.25 14.28 -13.00
N TYR A 399 -13.52 13.17 -12.33
CA TYR A 399 -13.45 11.83 -12.92
C TYR A 399 -14.78 11.09 -12.76
N GLY A 400 -15.12 10.23 -13.71
CA GLY A 400 -16.40 9.51 -13.72
C GLY A 400 -16.59 8.49 -12.59
N ASN A 401 -15.51 8.14 -11.89
CA ASN A 401 -15.51 7.31 -10.68
C ASN A 401 -15.60 8.13 -9.37
N SER A 402 -15.75 9.47 -9.45
CA SER A 402 -15.97 10.31 -8.29
C SER A 402 -17.45 10.26 -7.90
N TYR A 403 -17.74 9.71 -6.72
CA TYR A 403 -19.11 9.57 -6.22
C TYR A 403 -19.34 10.38 -4.95
N SER A 404 -20.53 10.97 -4.86
CA SER A 404 -21.03 11.61 -3.64
C SER A 404 -22.24 10.83 -3.11
N PHE A 405 -22.28 10.60 -1.80
CA PHE A 405 -23.33 9.85 -1.14
C PHE A 405 -24.09 10.76 -0.18
N TRP A 406 -25.41 10.72 -0.32
CA TRP A 406 -26.34 11.58 0.39
C TRP A 406 -27.35 10.71 1.14
N LEU A 407 -27.86 11.17 2.28
CA LEU A 407 -28.97 10.48 2.93
C LEU A 407 -30.21 10.54 2.03
N ALA A 408 -30.84 9.38 1.83
CA ALA A 408 -32.04 9.26 1.02
C ALA A 408 -33.29 9.67 1.80
N THR A 409 -34.36 10.02 1.07
CA THR A 409 -35.68 10.19 1.68
C THR A 409 -36.36 8.84 1.93
N VAL A 410 -36.90 8.66 3.13
CA VAL A 410 -37.56 7.41 3.55
C VAL A 410 -38.93 7.75 4.12
N GLU A 411 -39.99 7.14 3.58
CA GLU A 411 -41.34 7.27 4.13
C GLU A 411 -41.47 6.39 5.39
N PRO A 412 -42.14 6.88 6.46
CA PRO A 412 -42.31 6.10 7.69
C PRO A 412 -42.96 4.72 7.49
N SER A 413 -43.89 4.61 6.54
CA SER A 413 -44.55 3.35 6.18
C SER A 413 -43.63 2.33 5.50
N GLU A 414 -42.50 2.77 4.94
CA GLU A 414 -41.58 1.95 4.14
C GLU A 414 -40.27 1.60 4.86
N MET A 415 -40.06 2.07 6.10
CA MET A 415 -38.78 1.91 6.83
C MET A 415 -38.28 0.46 6.93
N PHE A 416 -39.20 -0.50 7.04
CA PHE A 416 -38.88 -1.93 7.17
C PHE A 416 -39.29 -2.75 5.95
N ARG A 417 -39.57 -2.08 4.82
CA ARG A 417 -39.88 -2.73 3.54
C ARG A 417 -38.65 -2.75 2.65
N LYS A 418 -38.68 -3.59 1.61
CA LYS A 418 -37.63 -3.62 0.60
C LYS A 418 -37.60 -2.27 -0.12
N PRO A 419 -36.46 -1.55 -0.14
CA PRO A 419 -36.36 -0.29 -0.87
C PRO A 419 -36.66 -0.47 -2.37
N GLN A 420 -37.43 0.46 -2.94
CA GLN A 420 -37.68 0.50 -4.37
C GLN A 420 -36.45 1.08 -5.09
N SER A 421 -35.87 0.31 -6.02
CA SER A 421 -34.75 0.77 -6.83
C SER A 421 -35.20 1.85 -7.82
N GLU A 422 -34.50 2.98 -7.82
CA GLU A 422 -34.77 4.11 -8.69
C GLU A 422 -33.48 4.64 -9.32
N THR A 423 -33.58 5.20 -10.53
CA THR A 423 -32.48 5.90 -11.20
C THR A 423 -32.95 7.31 -11.52
N LEU A 424 -32.32 8.31 -10.89
CA LEU A 424 -32.68 9.71 -11.05
C LEU A 424 -31.75 10.39 -12.05
N LYS A 425 -32.31 11.31 -12.85
CA LYS A 425 -31.58 12.14 -13.81
C LYS A 425 -31.66 13.61 -13.41
N ALA A 426 -30.87 14.46 -14.08
CA ALA A 426 -30.89 15.90 -13.89
C ALA A 426 -32.33 16.46 -13.92
N GLY A 427 -32.63 17.40 -13.02
CA GLY A 427 -33.97 17.93 -12.77
C GLY A 427 -34.68 17.27 -11.57
N ASN A 428 -34.53 15.95 -11.40
CA ASN A 428 -35.23 15.20 -10.35
C ASN A 428 -34.31 14.70 -9.22
N LEU A 429 -33.02 15.00 -9.26
CA LEU A 429 -32.05 14.48 -8.29
C LEU A 429 -32.43 14.80 -6.83
N ARG A 430 -32.94 16.01 -6.57
CA ARG A 430 -33.21 16.50 -5.21
C ARG A 430 -34.44 15.85 -4.56
N THR A 431 -35.30 15.17 -5.32
CA THR A 431 -36.56 14.60 -4.78
C THR A 431 -36.32 13.45 -3.80
N ARG A 432 -35.16 12.78 -3.90
CA ARG A 432 -34.74 11.70 -3.01
C ARG A 432 -33.60 12.08 -2.08
N VAL A 433 -33.22 13.36 -1.99
CA VAL A 433 -32.13 13.82 -1.12
C VAL A 433 -32.71 14.41 0.17
N SER A 434 -32.34 13.83 1.31
CA SER A 434 -32.71 14.29 2.64
C SER A 434 -32.22 15.72 2.90
N ARG A 435 -33.06 16.52 3.55
CA ARG A 435 -32.71 17.87 4.01
C ARG A 435 -32.10 17.84 5.42
N CYS A 436 -31.42 18.92 5.75
CA CYS A 436 -30.84 19.12 7.08
C CYS A 436 -30.91 20.59 7.48
N VAL A 437 -30.76 20.82 8.79
CA VAL A 437 -30.57 22.13 9.40
C VAL A 437 -29.37 22.05 10.35
N VAL A 438 -28.56 23.08 10.37
CA VAL A 438 -27.50 23.26 11.37
C VAL A 438 -28.01 24.20 12.44
N CYS A 439 -27.90 23.78 13.71
CA CYS A 439 -28.47 24.46 14.85
C CYS A 439 -27.40 24.76 15.90
N MET A 440 -27.49 25.93 16.52
CA MET A 440 -26.68 26.33 17.68
C MET A 440 -27.54 26.37 18.94
N LYS A 441 -26.99 25.93 20.07
CA LYS A 441 -27.71 26.01 21.36
C LYS A 441 -27.80 27.47 21.80
N ARG A 442 -28.99 27.94 22.19
CA ARG A 442 -29.14 29.30 22.76
C ARG A 442 -28.48 29.34 24.14
N THR A 443 -27.73 30.41 24.41
CA THR A 443 -27.00 30.64 25.66
C THR A 443 -27.61 31.75 26.49
#